data_AF-A0A0Q9SNC8-F1
#
_entry.id   AF-A0A0Q9SNC8-F1
#
_cell.length_a   1.000
_cell.length_b   1.000
_cell.length_c   1.000
_cell.angle_alpha   90.00
_cell.angle_beta   90.00
_cell.angle_gamma   90.00
#
_symmetry.space_group_name_H-M   'P 1'
#
loop_
_entity.id
_entity.type
_entity.pdbx_description
1 polymer ?
#
loop_
_entity_poly.entity_id
_entity_poly.type
_entity_poly.pdbx_seq_one_letter_code
_entity_poly.pdbx_strand_id
1 'polypeptide(L)'
;MELLLGQAFAAHRRRQARRWAGVAGVAAAACAALVVTLMGQTAPKPVPAPPVGPTPATLHDRYAGLVAPFAEAPHVSGRWVLVRGADGKLVANPPNRYGTGDPVVAGRIGRGGVFGTDMFHQDNLICDSPGGKYRIADRGDQLVFESVDDFCVSRVQFFTKTTWISTSVTAYTGPRIPDGRWARDVTVGQLNDVRFWPDAAWKTSNGFSDGTGRIVIEFAGSRWFILFENDQGGLEIRDQGTVRYDALGRWVQNGSTAVEWSIRGETLTTRNAVPVEGLHPLPARDADRGVLEGSWRRVR
;
A
#
# COMPACT_ATOMS: atom_id res chain seq x y z
N MET A 1 -35.66 -55.02 -76.38
CA MET A 1 -36.24 -55.35 -75.07
C MET A 1 -35.43 -54.67 -73.96
N GLU A 2 -35.21 -53.35 -74.05
CA GLU A 2 -34.43 -52.54 -73.07
C GLU A 2 -35.15 -51.25 -72.65
N LEU A 3 -36.32 -50.95 -73.25
CA LEU A 3 -37.06 -49.71 -72.99
C LEU A 3 -38.15 -49.83 -71.91
N LEU A 4 -38.34 -51.02 -71.31
CA LEU A 4 -39.34 -51.25 -70.25
C LEU A 4 -38.75 -51.34 -68.83
N LEU A 5 -37.42 -51.45 -68.69
CA LEU A 5 -36.76 -51.50 -67.37
C LEU A 5 -36.47 -50.10 -66.80
N GLY A 6 -36.33 -49.07 -67.64
CA GLY A 6 -36.04 -47.70 -67.18
C GLY A 6 -37.23 -46.98 -66.50
N GLN A 7 -38.47 -47.32 -66.87
CA GLN A 7 -39.66 -46.64 -66.35
C GLN A 7 -40.14 -47.19 -64.99
N ALA A 8 -39.78 -48.44 -64.65
CA ALA A 8 -40.10 -49.04 -63.36
C ALA A 8 -39.29 -48.43 -62.19
N PHE A 9 -38.02 -48.07 -62.43
CA PHE A 9 -37.15 -47.49 -61.40
C PHE A 9 -37.49 -46.02 -61.06
N ALA A 10 -38.06 -45.26 -62.00
CA ALA A 10 -38.44 -43.87 -61.76
C ALA A 10 -39.71 -43.72 -60.90
N ALA A 11 -40.66 -44.66 -61.02
CA ALA A 11 -41.90 -44.66 -60.24
C ALA A 11 -41.68 -45.05 -58.76
N HIS A 12 -40.70 -45.92 -58.49
CA HIS A 12 -40.42 -46.39 -57.13
C HIS A 12 -39.77 -45.29 -56.25
N ARG A 13 -38.84 -44.50 -56.80
CA ARG A 13 -38.18 -43.41 -56.05
C ARG A 13 -39.14 -42.29 -55.63
N ARG A 14 -40.15 -41.97 -56.46
CA ARG A 14 -41.13 -40.91 -56.13
C ARG A 14 -42.09 -41.30 -55.02
N ARG A 15 -42.39 -42.60 -54.84
CA ARG A 15 -43.22 -43.08 -53.73
C ARG A 15 -42.45 -43.13 -52.40
N GLN A 16 -41.16 -43.44 -52.42
CA GLN A 16 -40.32 -43.36 -51.22
C GLN A 16 -40.14 -41.92 -50.73
N ALA A 17 -39.88 -40.94 -51.61
CA ALA A 17 -39.69 -39.54 -51.21
C ALA A 17 -40.91 -38.93 -50.48
N ARG A 18 -42.15 -39.32 -50.86
CA ARG A 18 -43.37 -38.84 -50.19
C ARG A 18 -43.61 -39.47 -48.81
N ARG A 19 -43.09 -40.68 -48.55
CA ARG A 19 -43.19 -41.33 -47.22
C ARG A 19 -42.25 -40.69 -46.19
N TRP A 20 -41.13 -40.11 -46.61
CA TRP A 20 -40.20 -39.43 -45.71
C TRP A 20 -40.57 -37.96 -45.40
N ALA A 21 -41.28 -37.28 -46.31
CA ALA A 21 -41.75 -35.91 -46.06
C ALA A 21 -42.86 -35.83 -44.97
N GLY A 22 -43.61 -36.91 -44.74
CA GLY A 22 -44.67 -36.96 -43.72
C GLY A 22 -44.18 -37.20 -42.28
N VAL A 23 -42.98 -37.75 -42.10
CA VAL A 23 -42.43 -38.08 -40.76
C VAL A 23 -41.64 -36.90 -40.18
N ALA A 24 -41.07 -36.02 -41.02
CA ALA A 24 -40.36 -34.83 -40.57
C ALA A 24 -41.29 -33.73 -40.01
N GLY A 25 -42.56 -33.68 -40.41
CA GLY A 25 -43.51 -32.65 -39.98
C GLY A 25 -44.08 -32.84 -38.57
N VAL A 26 -44.18 -34.07 -38.07
CA VAL A 26 -44.77 -34.36 -36.75
C VAL A 26 -43.74 -34.29 -35.62
N ALA A 27 -42.45 -34.54 -35.91
CA ALA A 27 -41.37 -34.39 -34.93
C ALA A 27 -41.03 -32.92 -34.62
N ALA A 28 -41.21 -32.00 -35.56
CA ALA A 28 -40.93 -30.57 -35.35
C ALA A 28 -42.00 -29.86 -34.49
N ALA A 29 -43.27 -30.24 -34.60
CA ALA A 29 -44.35 -29.64 -33.82
C ALA A 29 -44.40 -30.14 -32.36
N ALA A 30 -43.99 -31.40 -32.11
CA ALA A 30 -43.90 -31.94 -30.75
C ALA A 30 -42.71 -31.36 -29.95
N CYS A 31 -41.59 -31.02 -30.60
CA CYS A 31 -40.48 -30.34 -29.92
C CYS A 31 -40.78 -28.85 -29.64
N ALA A 32 -41.57 -28.17 -30.47
CA ALA A 32 -41.94 -26.77 -30.22
C ALA A 32 -42.92 -26.61 -29.04
N ALA A 33 -43.85 -27.55 -28.87
CA ALA A 33 -44.82 -27.49 -27.75
C ALA A 33 -44.20 -27.86 -26.40
N LEU A 34 -43.21 -28.78 -26.37
CA LEU A 34 -42.54 -29.16 -25.13
C LEU A 34 -41.52 -28.11 -24.64
N VAL A 35 -41.02 -27.25 -25.53
CA VAL A 35 -40.17 -26.10 -25.14
C VAL A 35 -41.01 -24.98 -24.52
N VAL A 36 -42.26 -24.77 -24.95
CA VAL A 36 -43.09 -23.66 -24.44
C VAL A 36 -43.76 -23.97 -23.10
N THR A 37 -44.08 -25.22 -22.77
CA THR A 37 -44.68 -25.56 -21.45
C THR A 37 -43.66 -25.88 -20.35
N LEU A 38 -42.38 -26.07 -20.68
CA LEU A 38 -41.27 -26.10 -19.70
C LEU A 38 -40.65 -24.71 -19.46
N MET A 39 -40.87 -23.75 -20.36
CA MET A 39 -40.57 -22.34 -20.13
C MET A 39 -41.73 -21.67 -19.40
N GLY A 40 -42.00 -22.18 -18.20
CA GLY A 40 -42.74 -21.43 -17.19
C GLY A 40 -42.16 -20.03 -17.11
N GLN A 41 -43.06 -19.05 -17.15
CA GLN A 41 -42.81 -17.64 -16.88
C GLN A 41 -42.17 -17.51 -15.50
N THR A 42 -40.85 -17.69 -15.45
CA THR A 42 -40.05 -17.07 -14.42
C THR A 42 -39.91 -15.63 -14.87
N ALA A 43 -40.62 -14.72 -14.19
CA ALA A 43 -40.21 -13.33 -14.15
C ALA A 43 -38.69 -13.33 -14.01
N PRO A 44 -37.93 -12.56 -14.82
CA PRO A 44 -36.48 -12.60 -14.78
C PRO A 44 -36.08 -12.40 -13.33
N LYS A 45 -35.64 -13.51 -12.72
CA LYS A 45 -35.10 -13.49 -11.37
C LYS A 45 -34.03 -12.41 -11.47
N PRO A 46 -34.10 -11.31 -10.69
CA PRO A 46 -33.16 -10.21 -10.82
C PRO A 46 -31.79 -10.85 -10.92
N VAL A 47 -31.19 -10.74 -12.11
CA VAL A 47 -29.91 -11.36 -12.38
C VAL A 47 -29.05 -10.82 -11.26
N PRO A 48 -28.56 -11.66 -10.34
CA PRO A 48 -27.65 -11.18 -9.33
C PRO A 48 -26.61 -10.43 -10.13
N ALA A 49 -26.41 -9.14 -9.81
CA ALA A 49 -25.34 -8.38 -10.42
C ALA A 49 -24.14 -9.31 -10.49
N PRO A 50 -23.45 -9.43 -11.65
CA PRO A 50 -22.28 -10.29 -11.74
C PRO A 50 -21.48 -10.04 -10.46
N PRO A 51 -21.07 -11.09 -9.72
CA PRO A 51 -20.34 -10.89 -8.47
C PRO A 51 -19.31 -9.84 -8.81
N VAL A 52 -19.38 -8.69 -8.13
CA VAL A 52 -18.46 -7.60 -8.39
C VAL A 52 -17.11 -8.28 -8.28
N GLY A 53 -16.48 -8.56 -9.43
CA GLY A 53 -15.17 -9.20 -9.45
C GLY A 53 -14.35 -8.32 -8.53
N PRO A 54 -13.60 -8.90 -7.57
CA PRO A 54 -13.05 -8.15 -6.45
C PRO A 54 -12.59 -6.82 -6.98
N THR A 55 -13.30 -5.75 -6.59
CA THR A 55 -12.92 -4.38 -6.94
C THR A 55 -11.42 -4.36 -6.74
N PRO A 56 -10.59 -3.99 -7.73
CA PRO A 56 -9.14 -4.10 -7.60
C PRO A 56 -8.81 -3.52 -6.24
N ALA A 57 -8.48 -4.38 -5.28
CA ALA A 57 -8.28 -3.92 -3.93
C ALA A 57 -7.12 -2.98 -4.12
N THR A 58 -7.34 -1.68 -3.87
CA THR A 58 -6.26 -0.71 -3.81
C THR A 58 -5.28 -1.34 -2.85
N LEU A 59 -4.22 -1.90 -3.40
CA LEU A 59 -3.34 -2.79 -2.67
C LEU A 59 -2.63 -1.86 -1.72
N HIS A 60 -3.15 -1.77 -0.50
CA HIS A 60 -2.60 -0.88 0.49
C HIS A 60 -1.17 -1.39 0.73
N ASP A 61 -0.20 -0.52 0.47
CA ASP A 61 1.22 -0.83 0.51
C ASP A 61 1.77 -0.73 1.93
N ARG A 62 0.98 -0.18 2.86
CA ARG A 62 1.43 0.09 4.23
C ARG A 62 0.31 -0.04 5.24
N TYR A 63 0.60 -0.71 6.34
CA TYR A 63 -0.30 -0.94 7.47
C TYR A 63 0.41 -0.63 8.77
N ALA A 64 -0.30 -0.09 9.76
CA ALA A 64 0.22 0.13 11.09
C ALA A 64 -0.61 -0.62 12.12
N GLY A 65 0.06 -1.14 13.14
CA GLY A 65 -0.55 -1.87 14.24
C GLY A 65 0.08 -1.49 15.57
N LEU A 66 -0.73 -1.48 16.62
CA LEU A 66 -0.23 -1.35 18.00
C LEU A 66 -0.14 -2.75 18.62
N VAL A 67 1.09 -3.25 18.76
CA VAL A 67 1.38 -4.56 19.31
C VAL A 67 1.40 -4.48 20.84
N ALA A 68 0.61 -5.33 21.49
CA ALA A 68 0.58 -5.45 22.94
C ALA A 68 1.88 -6.10 23.48
N PRO A 69 2.26 -5.86 24.74
CA PRO A 69 3.41 -6.54 25.36
C PRO A 69 3.19 -8.04 25.45
N PHE A 70 4.18 -8.79 24.99
CA PHE A 70 4.32 -10.22 25.26
C PHE A 70 5.02 -10.38 26.61
N ALA A 71 4.62 -11.38 27.40
CA ALA A 71 5.20 -11.61 28.73
C ALA A 71 6.72 -11.86 28.66
N GLU A 72 7.17 -12.64 27.67
CA GLU A 72 8.56 -13.05 27.48
C GLU A 72 9.37 -12.02 26.66
N ALA A 73 8.70 -11.11 25.96
CA ALA A 73 9.32 -10.16 25.03
C ALA A 73 8.65 -8.77 25.05
N PRO A 74 8.65 -8.06 26.19
CA PRO A 74 7.95 -6.78 26.32
C PRO A 74 8.49 -5.70 25.38
N HIS A 75 9.75 -5.80 24.96
CA HIS A 75 10.41 -4.89 24.02
C HIS A 75 9.78 -4.92 22.60
N VAL A 76 9.07 -5.99 22.24
CA VAL A 76 8.35 -6.12 20.96
C VAL A 76 7.11 -5.24 20.90
N SER A 77 6.56 -4.84 22.05
CA SER A 77 5.32 -4.04 22.02
C SER A 77 5.49 -2.71 21.31
N GLY A 78 4.39 -2.04 21.00
CA GLY A 78 4.38 -0.68 20.49
C GLY A 78 3.94 -0.61 19.04
N ARG A 79 4.19 0.52 18.42
CA ARG A 79 3.71 0.79 17.08
C ARG A 79 4.64 0.14 16.04
N TRP A 80 4.09 -0.77 15.26
CA TRP A 80 4.74 -1.40 14.12
C TRP A 80 4.13 -0.91 12.83
N VAL A 81 4.93 -0.94 11.77
CA VAL A 81 4.47 -0.64 10.41
C VAL A 81 4.89 -1.76 9.48
N LEU A 82 3.93 -2.36 8.79
CA LEU A 82 4.17 -3.34 7.73
C LEU A 82 4.09 -2.65 6.37
N VAL A 83 5.11 -2.84 5.54
CA VAL A 83 5.19 -2.32 4.17
C VAL A 83 5.20 -3.50 3.20
N ARG A 84 4.21 -3.58 2.32
CA ARG A 84 4.08 -4.60 1.28
C ARG A 84 4.80 -4.11 0.02
N GLY A 85 5.91 -4.76 -0.33
CA GLY A 85 6.64 -4.52 -1.56
C GLY A 85 5.97 -5.16 -2.79
N ALA A 86 6.23 -4.59 -3.97
CA ALA A 86 5.74 -5.12 -5.24
C ALA A 86 6.28 -6.53 -5.59
N ASP A 87 7.42 -6.93 -4.99
CA ASP A 87 8.01 -8.26 -5.12
C ASP A 87 7.39 -9.30 -4.18
N GLY A 88 6.31 -8.92 -3.48
CA GLY A 88 5.61 -9.74 -2.50
C GLY A 88 6.32 -9.81 -1.14
N LYS A 89 7.43 -9.08 -0.93
CA LYS A 89 8.03 -8.99 0.41
C LYS A 89 7.14 -8.15 1.33
N LEU A 90 7.11 -8.52 2.59
CA LEU A 90 6.57 -7.71 3.66
C LEU A 90 7.73 -7.28 4.55
N VAL A 91 7.92 -5.98 4.71
CA VAL A 91 8.95 -5.39 5.58
C VAL A 91 8.24 -4.85 6.82
N ALA A 92 8.76 -5.19 8.00
CA ALA A 92 8.27 -4.65 9.26
C ALA A 92 9.25 -3.58 9.77
N ASN A 93 8.73 -2.38 10.01
CA ASN A 93 9.45 -1.32 10.69
C ASN A 93 9.09 -1.40 12.19
N PRO A 94 10.07 -1.70 13.04
CA PRO A 94 9.85 -1.82 14.47
C PRO A 94 9.65 -0.47 15.17
N PRO A 95 9.09 -0.47 16.39
CA PRO A 95 9.19 0.69 17.28
C PRO A 95 10.64 0.86 17.73
N ASN A 96 11.05 2.10 18.05
CA ASN A 96 12.43 2.43 18.44
C ASN A 96 12.99 1.63 19.63
N ARG A 97 12.12 1.00 20.44
CA ARG A 97 12.55 0.15 21.57
C ARG A 97 12.89 -1.29 21.18
N TYR A 98 12.58 -1.69 19.96
CA TYR A 98 12.91 -3.00 19.42
C TYR A 98 14.17 -2.84 18.56
N GLY A 99 15.33 -3.11 19.16
CA GLY A 99 16.64 -3.09 18.49
C GLY A 99 17.11 -1.72 17.98
N THR A 100 17.86 -1.72 16.87
CA THR A 100 18.45 -0.53 16.22
C THR A 100 17.42 0.37 15.52
N GLY A 101 16.15 -0.03 15.46
CA GLY A 101 15.10 0.67 14.70
C GLY A 101 15.12 0.38 13.20
N ASP A 102 16.01 -0.51 12.74
CA ASP A 102 16.12 -0.84 11.33
C ASP A 102 14.93 -1.67 10.83
N PRO A 103 14.47 -1.45 9.59
CA PRO A 103 13.47 -2.31 8.96
C PRO A 103 13.94 -3.76 8.87
N VAL A 104 13.09 -4.69 9.29
CA VAL A 104 13.34 -6.13 9.15
C VAL A 104 12.45 -6.72 8.06
N VAL A 105 12.98 -7.64 7.26
CA VAL A 105 12.15 -8.40 6.32
C VAL A 105 11.27 -9.32 7.17
N ALA A 106 9.99 -8.99 7.26
CA ALA A 106 9.04 -9.79 8.02
C ALA A 106 8.72 -11.10 7.31
N GLY A 107 8.80 -11.13 5.98
CA GLY A 107 8.59 -12.35 5.21
C GLY A 107 8.23 -12.09 3.76
N ARG A 108 7.63 -13.10 3.11
CA ARG A 108 7.20 -13.02 1.70
C ARG A 108 5.82 -13.64 1.50
N ILE A 109 4.99 -12.96 0.73
CA ILE A 109 3.69 -13.43 0.26
C ILE A 109 3.92 -14.31 -0.97
N GLY A 110 3.64 -15.60 -0.84
CA GLY A 110 3.69 -16.59 -1.89
C GLY A 110 2.40 -16.67 -2.71
N ARG A 111 2.35 -17.64 -3.63
CA ARG A 111 1.16 -17.90 -4.46
C ARG A 111 -0.02 -18.31 -3.57
N GLY A 112 -1.22 -17.87 -3.93
CA GLY A 112 -2.45 -18.17 -3.18
C GLY A 112 -2.64 -17.35 -1.90
N GLY A 113 -1.89 -16.25 -1.72
CA GLY A 113 -2.06 -15.37 -0.55
C GLY A 113 -1.53 -15.99 0.75
N VAL A 114 -0.56 -16.90 0.66
CA VAL A 114 0.11 -17.46 1.83
C VAL A 114 1.37 -16.68 2.12
N PHE A 115 1.42 -16.01 3.26
CA PHE A 115 2.58 -15.31 3.78
C PHE A 115 3.45 -16.25 4.61
N GLY A 116 4.72 -16.39 4.24
CA GLY A 116 5.73 -17.11 5.01
C GLY A 116 6.68 -16.14 5.71
N THR A 117 7.02 -16.43 6.96
CA THR A 117 7.83 -15.57 7.84
C THR A 117 8.75 -16.38 8.73
N ASP A 118 9.93 -15.88 9.01
CA ASP A 118 10.87 -16.33 10.04
C ASP A 118 11.10 -15.24 11.11
N MET A 119 10.22 -14.22 11.12
CA MET A 119 10.32 -13.09 12.04
C MET A 119 10.40 -13.60 13.49
N PHE A 120 11.20 -12.93 14.31
CA PHE A 120 11.54 -13.30 15.68
C PHE A 120 12.33 -14.61 15.87
N HIS A 121 12.67 -15.35 14.81
CA HIS A 121 13.50 -16.56 14.98
C HIS A 121 14.92 -16.21 15.48
N GLN A 122 15.49 -15.10 15.01
CA GLN A 122 16.81 -14.64 15.45
C GLN A 122 16.80 -14.15 16.90
N ASP A 123 15.64 -13.71 17.38
CA ASP A 123 15.42 -13.38 18.78
C ASP A 123 15.04 -14.68 19.50
N ASN A 124 15.98 -15.62 19.66
CA ASN A 124 15.79 -16.94 20.33
C ASN A 124 15.06 -16.88 21.70
N LEU A 125 14.83 -15.70 22.25
CA LEU A 125 14.00 -15.44 23.43
C LEU A 125 12.49 -15.45 23.14
N ILE A 126 12.08 -15.32 21.89
CA ILE A 126 10.70 -15.11 21.43
C ILE A 126 10.20 -16.35 20.67
N CYS A 127 11.10 -17.02 19.94
CA CYS A 127 10.70 -18.00 18.94
C CYS A 127 11.82 -18.97 18.53
N ASP A 128 11.78 -20.21 19.02
CA ASP A 128 12.72 -21.26 18.58
C ASP A 128 12.28 -21.95 17.27
N SER A 129 11.09 -21.64 16.76
CA SER A 129 10.54 -22.25 15.55
C SER A 129 11.05 -21.56 14.27
N PRO A 130 11.56 -22.32 13.28
CA PRO A 130 12.26 -21.79 12.11
C PRO A 130 11.37 -20.99 11.14
N GLY A 131 10.05 -21.03 11.28
CA GLY A 131 9.16 -20.19 10.48
C GLY A 131 7.68 -20.43 10.74
N GLY A 132 6.86 -19.52 10.22
CA GLY A 132 5.41 -19.52 10.32
C GLY A 132 4.77 -19.22 8.97
N LYS A 133 3.53 -19.68 8.79
CA LYS A 133 2.70 -19.45 7.60
C LYS A 133 1.34 -18.92 7.98
N TYR A 134 0.89 -17.93 7.22
CA TYR A 134 -0.40 -17.26 7.41
C TYR A 134 -1.13 -17.12 6.09
N ARG A 135 -2.46 -17.21 6.10
CA ARG A 135 -3.28 -16.62 5.03
C ARG A 135 -3.37 -15.13 5.30
N ILE A 136 -3.10 -14.35 4.27
CA ILE A 136 -3.16 -12.89 4.33
C ILE A 136 -4.29 -12.39 3.42
N ALA A 137 -5.10 -11.48 3.93
CA ALA A 137 -6.19 -10.88 3.17
C ALA A 137 -6.40 -9.43 3.57
N ASP A 138 -6.75 -8.60 2.58
CA ASP A 138 -7.16 -7.23 2.80
C ASP A 138 -8.68 -7.24 3.08
N ARG A 139 -9.11 -6.62 4.20
CA ARG A 139 -10.52 -6.49 4.60
C ARG A 139 -10.84 -5.01 4.82
N GLY A 140 -11.30 -4.35 3.77
CA GLY A 140 -11.48 -2.89 3.80
C GLY A 140 -10.12 -2.22 3.99
N ASP A 141 -9.99 -1.43 5.06
CA ASP A 141 -8.73 -0.81 5.45
C ASP A 141 -7.85 -1.72 6.31
N GLN A 142 -8.19 -2.99 6.54
CA GLN A 142 -7.40 -3.85 7.43
C GLN A 142 -6.58 -4.89 6.69
N LEU A 143 -5.37 -5.14 7.19
CA LEU A 143 -4.61 -6.34 6.83
C LEU A 143 -4.85 -7.44 7.87
N VAL A 144 -5.47 -8.53 7.44
CA VAL A 144 -5.80 -9.63 8.34
C VAL A 144 -4.88 -10.82 8.06
N PHE A 145 -4.32 -11.36 9.14
CA PHE A 145 -3.56 -12.61 9.13
C PHE A 145 -4.36 -13.69 9.84
N GLU A 146 -4.45 -14.85 9.19
CA GLU A 146 -4.99 -16.07 9.78
C GLU A 146 -3.87 -17.11 9.82
N SER A 147 -3.57 -17.65 11.02
CA SER A 147 -2.51 -18.66 11.16
C SER A 147 -2.88 -19.93 10.38
N VAL A 148 -1.95 -20.42 9.58
CA VAL A 148 -2.06 -21.71 8.88
C VAL A 148 -1.21 -22.76 9.56
N ASP A 149 0.04 -22.41 9.84
CA ASP A 149 1.08 -23.30 10.36
C ASP A 149 2.15 -22.44 11.04
N ASP A 150 1.99 -22.22 12.35
CA ASP A 150 2.97 -21.51 13.16
C ASP A 150 2.86 -21.91 14.63
N PHE A 151 3.93 -22.49 15.17
CA PHE A 151 4.01 -22.95 16.56
C PHE A 151 4.49 -21.86 17.53
N CYS A 152 4.90 -20.71 16.98
CA CYS A 152 5.42 -19.61 17.76
C CYS A 152 4.28 -18.71 18.27
N VAL A 153 3.93 -18.87 19.55
CA VAL A 153 2.81 -18.12 20.17
C VAL A 153 2.99 -16.62 20.01
N SER A 154 4.19 -16.09 20.24
CA SER A 154 4.49 -14.66 20.10
C SER A 154 4.31 -14.15 18.67
N ARG A 155 4.74 -14.91 17.65
CA ARG A 155 4.56 -14.54 16.24
C ARG A 155 3.10 -14.61 15.82
N VAL A 156 2.37 -15.65 16.27
CA VAL A 156 0.92 -15.76 16.07
C VAL A 156 0.20 -14.57 16.70
N GLN A 157 0.55 -14.19 17.94
CA GLN A 157 -0.04 -13.02 18.60
C GLN A 157 0.28 -11.73 17.83
N PHE A 158 1.55 -11.54 17.44
CA PHE A 158 1.99 -10.38 16.66
C PHE A 158 1.13 -10.17 15.40
N PHE A 159 0.98 -11.20 14.57
CA PHE A 159 0.26 -11.07 13.30
C PHE A 159 -1.26 -11.10 13.46
N THR A 160 -1.81 -11.98 14.29
CA THR A 160 -3.26 -12.27 14.31
C THR A 160 -4.06 -11.53 15.37
N LYS A 161 -3.40 -11.01 16.43
CA LYS A 161 -4.05 -10.23 17.49
C LYS A 161 -3.86 -8.73 17.33
N THR A 162 -2.91 -8.32 16.50
CA THR A 162 -2.72 -6.91 16.15
C THR A 162 -3.70 -6.51 15.05
N THR A 163 -4.45 -5.45 15.29
CA THR A 163 -5.26 -4.83 14.24
C THR A 163 -4.34 -3.99 13.34
N TRP A 164 -4.08 -4.48 12.13
CA TRP A 164 -3.26 -3.79 11.14
C TRP A 164 -4.15 -2.91 10.28
N ILE A 165 -4.13 -1.61 10.53
CA ILE A 165 -4.92 -0.64 9.75
C ILE A 165 -4.04 -0.06 8.65
N SER A 166 -4.58 -0.04 7.45
CA SER A 166 -4.03 0.56 6.26
C SER A 166 -3.72 2.00 6.59
N THR A 167 -2.45 2.34 6.48
CA THR A 167 -2.04 3.74 6.47
C THR A 167 -2.01 4.26 5.05
N SER A 168 -2.70 3.62 4.11
CA SER A 168 -3.00 4.23 2.82
C SER A 168 -3.92 5.41 3.08
N VAL A 169 -3.27 6.50 3.40
CA VAL A 169 -3.45 7.72 2.65
C VAL A 169 -3.86 7.38 1.21
N THR A 170 -5.13 7.61 0.88
CA THR A 170 -5.61 7.60 -0.51
C THR A 170 -4.55 8.26 -1.37
N ALA A 171 -4.02 7.56 -2.37
CA ALA A 171 -2.92 8.07 -3.19
C ALA A 171 -3.31 9.46 -3.69
N TYR A 172 -2.70 10.48 -3.10
CA TYR A 172 -3.11 11.83 -3.37
C TYR A 172 -2.76 12.17 -4.82
N THR A 173 -3.80 12.45 -5.60
CA THR A 173 -3.73 12.79 -7.03
C THR A 173 -3.74 14.30 -7.26
N GLY A 174 -3.82 15.10 -6.20
CA GLY A 174 -3.79 16.55 -6.30
C GLY A 174 -2.38 17.12 -6.52
N PRO A 175 -2.26 18.46 -6.52
CA PRO A 175 -0.99 19.17 -6.73
C PRO A 175 0.09 18.71 -5.75
N ARG A 176 1.29 18.36 -6.22
CA ARG A 176 2.43 18.00 -5.38
C ARG A 176 3.43 19.14 -5.29
N ILE A 177 4.29 19.12 -4.28
CA ILE A 177 5.46 20.00 -4.24
C ILE A 177 6.35 19.59 -5.42
N PRO A 178 6.66 20.51 -6.36
CA PRO A 178 7.51 20.21 -7.49
C PRO A 178 8.92 19.83 -7.04
N ASP A 179 9.52 18.92 -7.80
CA ASP A 179 10.92 18.59 -7.67
C ASP A 179 11.81 19.84 -7.78
N GLY A 180 12.93 19.78 -7.07
CA GLY A 180 13.93 20.83 -6.99
C GLY A 180 14.27 21.20 -5.55
N ARG A 181 15.11 22.24 -5.44
CA ARG A 181 15.65 22.73 -4.18
C ARG A 181 14.91 23.96 -3.72
N TRP A 182 14.59 23.97 -2.43
CA TRP A 182 13.88 25.04 -1.75
C TRP A 182 14.69 25.45 -0.53
N ALA A 183 15.24 26.65 -0.51
CA ALA A 183 16.12 27.13 0.54
C ALA A 183 15.45 28.18 1.42
N ARG A 184 15.85 28.23 2.68
CA ARG A 184 15.58 29.36 3.55
C ARG A 184 16.78 29.62 4.45
N ASP A 185 16.97 30.88 4.77
CA ASP A 185 17.95 31.28 5.76
C ASP A 185 17.33 31.12 7.16
N VAL A 186 18.13 30.64 8.11
CA VAL A 186 17.73 30.37 9.49
C VAL A 186 18.79 30.89 10.44
N THR A 187 18.38 31.26 11.65
CA THR A 187 19.31 31.65 12.70
C THR A 187 19.79 30.44 13.49
N VAL A 188 20.98 30.52 14.07
CA VAL A 188 21.50 29.50 14.99
C VAL A 188 20.55 29.26 16.17
N GLY A 189 19.78 30.27 16.60
CA GLY A 189 18.71 30.10 17.58
C GLY A 189 17.62 29.13 17.09
N GLN A 190 17.10 29.34 15.88
CA GLN A 190 16.15 28.42 15.24
C GLN A 190 16.75 27.03 15.03
N LEU A 191 18.07 26.92 14.81
CA LEU A 191 18.74 25.63 14.73
C LEU A 191 18.93 24.98 16.10
N ASN A 192 19.16 25.74 17.17
CA ASN A 192 19.35 25.22 18.53
C ASN A 192 18.06 24.64 19.10
N ASP A 193 16.92 25.19 18.71
CA ASP A 193 15.60 24.69 19.11
C ASP A 193 15.26 23.33 18.48
N VAL A 194 16.08 22.87 17.54
CA VAL A 194 15.86 21.66 16.75
C VAL A 194 16.88 20.61 17.20
N ARG A 195 16.43 19.48 17.74
CA ARG A 195 17.32 18.40 18.21
C ARG A 195 17.91 17.54 17.09
N PHE A 196 17.54 17.79 15.84
CA PHE A 196 18.11 17.15 14.67
C PHE A 196 19.60 17.50 14.44
N TRP A 197 20.10 18.47 15.20
CA TRP A 197 21.42 19.05 15.01
C TRP A 197 22.54 18.24 15.66
N PRO A 198 23.65 18.01 14.94
CA PRO A 198 24.92 17.74 15.59
C PRO A 198 25.25 18.87 16.58
N ASP A 199 26.05 18.52 17.58
CA ASP A 199 26.32 19.35 18.75
C ASP A 199 26.87 20.75 18.40
N ALA A 200 27.03 21.59 19.43
CA ALA A 200 27.56 22.93 19.27
C ALA A 200 28.92 22.97 18.53
N ALA A 201 29.76 21.94 18.65
CA ALA A 201 31.07 21.89 18.00
C ALA A 201 30.99 21.68 16.48
N TRP A 202 29.97 20.95 16.01
CA TRP A 202 29.71 20.83 14.57
C TRP A 202 29.32 22.18 13.95
N LYS A 203 28.53 23.01 14.67
CA LYS A 203 28.07 24.32 14.15
C LYS A 203 29.23 25.30 13.96
N THR A 204 30.17 25.31 14.91
CA THR A 204 31.39 26.14 14.82
C THR A 204 32.32 25.68 13.71
N SER A 205 32.48 24.37 13.52
CA SER A 205 33.39 23.81 12.51
C SER A 205 32.86 23.88 11.09
N ASN A 206 31.54 23.92 10.91
CA ASN A 206 30.90 24.04 9.60
C ASN A 206 30.49 25.48 9.27
N GLY A 207 31.16 26.49 9.82
CA GLY A 207 31.03 27.86 9.35
C GLY A 207 29.61 28.43 9.46
N PHE A 208 28.95 28.26 10.61
CA PHE A 208 27.77 29.08 10.99
C PHE A 208 28.23 30.26 11.84
N SER A 209 29.33 30.91 11.41
CA SER A 209 30.11 31.82 12.26
C SER A 209 29.42 33.15 12.52
N ASP A 210 28.53 33.57 11.62
CA ASP A 210 27.75 34.80 11.71
C ASP A 210 26.41 34.63 12.47
N GLY A 211 26.15 33.42 12.99
CA GLY A 211 24.92 33.11 13.69
C GLY A 211 23.74 32.80 12.77
N THR A 212 23.97 32.64 11.47
CA THR A 212 22.98 32.24 10.47
C THR A 212 23.48 31.08 9.63
N GLY A 213 22.59 30.45 8.89
CA GLY A 213 22.95 29.56 7.80
C GLY A 213 21.73 29.17 6.98
N ARG A 214 21.91 28.28 6.01
CA ARG A 214 20.86 27.98 5.03
C ARG A 214 20.45 26.51 5.08
N ILE A 215 19.15 26.30 5.22
CA ILE A 215 18.53 24.97 5.09
C ILE A 215 17.95 24.87 3.69
N VAL A 216 18.24 23.77 3.00
CA VAL A 216 17.65 23.41 1.73
C VAL A 216 16.83 22.15 1.91
N ILE A 217 15.59 22.17 1.43
CA ILE A 217 14.79 20.97 1.21
C ILE A 217 14.87 20.64 -0.28
N GLU A 218 15.29 19.43 -0.61
CA GLU A 218 15.29 18.94 -1.98
C GLU A 218 14.22 17.85 -2.14
N PHE A 219 13.33 18.05 -3.10
CA PHE A 219 12.37 17.04 -3.56
C PHE A 219 12.89 16.44 -4.87
N ALA A 220 13.03 15.11 -4.91
CA ALA A 220 13.50 14.39 -6.09
C ALA A 220 12.67 13.11 -6.30
N GLY A 221 11.66 13.20 -7.17
CA GLY A 221 10.71 12.12 -7.42
C GLY A 221 9.94 11.76 -6.17
N SER A 222 10.15 10.53 -5.67
CA SER A 222 9.51 10.07 -4.43
C SER A 222 10.36 10.33 -3.18
N ARG A 223 11.53 10.97 -3.30
CA ARG A 223 12.47 11.18 -2.19
C ARG A 223 12.51 12.64 -1.78
N TRP A 224 12.85 12.88 -0.52
CA TRP A 224 13.23 14.21 -0.08
C TRP A 224 14.42 14.19 0.88
N PHE A 225 15.13 15.30 0.88
CA PHE A 225 16.37 15.49 1.61
C PHE A 225 16.33 16.82 2.34
N ILE A 226 16.97 16.86 3.50
CA ILE A 226 17.39 18.12 4.11
C ILE A 226 18.88 18.25 3.84
N LEU A 227 19.25 19.37 3.25
CA LEU A 227 20.64 19.77 3.08
C LEU A 227 20.91 21.03 3.91
N PHE A 228 22.14 21.12 4.39
CA PHE A 228 22.63 22.31 5.07
C PHE A 228 23.75 22.90 4.24
N GLU A 229 23.54 24.14 3.79
CA GLU A 229 24.55 24.90 3.08
C GLU A 229 25.26 25.80 4.10
N ASN A 230 26.57 25.58 4.27
CA ASN A 230 27.41 26.45 5.09
C ASN A 230 27.89 27.69 4.32
N ASP A 231 28.60 28.59 5.01
CA ASP A 231 29.20 29.81 4.42
C ASP A 231 30.18 29.52 3.26
N GLN A 232 30.63 28.28 3.11
CA GLN A 232 31.54 27.82 2.06
C GLN A 232 30.82 27.10 0.90
N GLY A 233 29.49 27.00 0.93
CA GLY A 233 28.69 26.28 -0.07
C GLY A 233 28.74 24.75 0.03
N GLY A 234 29.31 24.21 1.11
CA GLY A 234 29.31 22.78 1.41
C GLY A 234 27.93 22.30 1.85
N LEU A 235 27.49 21.15 1.33
CA LEU A 235 26.19 20.54 1.60
C LEU A 235 26.34 19.23 2.38
N GLU A 236 25.86 19.16 3.62
CA GLU A 236 25.61 17.87 4.29
C GLU A 236 24.21 17.38 3.91
N ILE A 237 24.10 16.17 3.38
CA ILE A 237 22.84 15.58 2.91
C ILE A 237 22.33 14.59 3.94
N ARG A 238 21.09 14.78 4.39
CA ARG A 238 20.37 13.74 5.12
C ARG A 238 19.13 13.33 4.36
N ASP A 239 19.16 12.10 3.90
CA ASP A 239 18.00 11.40 3.38
C ASP A 239 16.90 11.30 4.45
N GLN A 240 15.72 11.84 4.15
CA GLN A 240 14.57 11.82 5.05
C GLN A 240 13.46 10.85 4.59
N GLY A 241 13.75 10.01 3.59
CA GLY A 241 12.87 8.97 3.10
C GLY A 241 11.91 9.43 1.99
N THR A 242 10.72 8.85 1.99
CA THR A 242 9.75 8.99 0.89
C THR A 242 8.81 10.18 1.10
N VAL A 243 8.63 11.01 0.08
CA VAL A 243 7.61 12.06 0.04
C VAL A 243 6.24 11.41 -0.06
N ARG A 244 5.34 11.79 0.85
CA ARG A 244 3.95 11.31 0.89
C ARG A 244 3.01 12.48 1.11
N TYR A 245 1.76 12.35 0.70
CA TYR A 245 0.74 13.38 0.90
C TYR A 245 -0.53 12.74 1.38
N ASP A 246 -1.10 13.21 2.49
CA ASP A 246 -2.36 12.71 3.04
C ASP A 246 -3.57 12.98 2.11
N ALA A 247 -4.76 12.49 2.49
CA ALA A 247 -5.98 12.69 1.69
C ALA A 247 -6.37 14.17 1.52
N LEU A 248 -5.86 15.07 2.37
CA LEU A 248 -6.06 16.52 2.29
C LEU A 248 -4.96 17.23 1.49
N GLY A 249 -3.98 16.48 0.97
CA GLY A 249 -2.82 17.02 0.25
C GLY A 249 -1.72 17.56 1.13
N ARG A 250 -1.76 17.33 2.45
CA ARG A 250 -0.68 17.73 3.36
C ARG A 250 0.50 16.80 3.18
N TRP A 251 1.71 17.34 3.12
CA TRP A 251 2.93 16.56 3.04
C TRP A 251 3.14 15.78 4.34
N VAL A 252 3.33 14.46 4.26
CA VAL A 252 3.51 13.57 5.42
C VAL A 252 4.97 13.18 5.56
N GLN A 253 5.63 13.66 6.61
CA GLN A 253 6.97 13.28 7.01
C GLN A 253 6.93 12.02 7.88
N ASN A 254 7.81 11.05 7.57
CA ASN A 254 8.05 9.82 8.34
C ASN A 254 6.80 9.01 8.71
N GLY A 255 5.68 9.28 8.03
CA GLY A 255 4.38 8.70 8.37
C GLY A 255 3.85 9.13 9.73
N SER A 256 4.24 10.29 10.28
CA SER A 256 3.79 10.75 11.60
C SER A 256 3.44 12.24 11.67
N THR A 257 3.97 13.07 10.78
CA THR A 257 3.76 14.53 10.82
C THR A 257 3.19 14.99 9.49
N ALA A 258 2.05 15.68 9.51
CA ALA A 258 1.46 16.32 8.34
C ALA A 258 1.81 17.81 8.31
N VAL A 259 2.25 18.29 7.17
CA VAL A 259 2.65 19.69 6.93
C VAL A 259 1.76 20.24 5.82
N GLU A 260 1.02 21.30 6.12
CA GLU A 260 0.35 22.08 5.09
C GLU A 260 1.37 22.82 4.26
N TRP A 261 1.11 22.95 2.97
CA TRP A 261 1.99 23.68 2.08
C TRP A 261 1.22 24.37 0.96
N SER A 262 1.85 25.38 0.37
CA SER A 262 1.37 26.08 -0.82
C SER A 262 2.54 26.67 -1.59
N ILE A 263 2.36 26.90 -2.88
CA ILE A 263 3.38 27.51 -3.74
C ILE A 263 2.79 28.74 -4.41
N ARG A 264 3.56 29.83 -4.40
CA ARG A 264 3.24 31.06 -5.13
C ARG A 264 4.50 31.57 -5.83
N GLY A 265 4.56 31.37 -7.15
CA GLY A 265 5.77 31.65 -7.92
C GLY A 265 6.94 30.78 -7.45
N GLU A 266 8.06 31.42 -7.12
CA GLU A 266 9.28 30.77 -6.63
C GLU A 266 9.31 30.58 -5.10
N THR A 267 8.17 30.72 -4.43
CA THR A 267 8.07 30.58 -2.98
C THR A 267 7.20 29.38 -2.61
N LEU A 268 7.78 28.44 -1.87
CA LEU A 268 7.07 27.39 -1.14
C LEU A 268 6.83 27.90 0.28
N THR A 269 5.61 27.80 0.78
CA THR A 269 5.27 28.08 2.18
C THR A 269 4.76 26.82 2.82
N THR A 270 5.30 26.46 3.97
CA THR A 270 4.92 25.29 4.78
C THR A 270 4.48 25.73 6.17
N ARG A 271 3.45 25.10 6.74
CA ARG A 271 2.87 25.46 8.04
C ARG A 271 2.15 24.28 8.69
N ASN A 272 1.75 24.45 9.95
CA ASN A 272 0.88 23.52 10.68
C ASN A 272 1.41 22.09 10.67
N ALA A 273 2.69 21.91 11.00
CA ALA A 273 3.35 20.61 11.14
C ALA A 273 2.78 19.87 12.37
N VAL A 274 1.64 19.22 12.19
CA VAL A 274 0.91 18.54 13.27
C VAL A 274 1.07 17.03 13.19
N PRO A 275 1.07 16.31 14.33
CA PRO A 275 0.99 14.86 14.32
C PRO A 275 -0.26 14.40 13.57
N VAL A 276 -0.13 13.35 12.75
CA VAL A 276 -1.29 12.73 12.11
C VAL A 276 -2.09 11.97 13.16
N GLU A 277 -3.37 12.33 13.31
CA GLU A 277 -4.28 11.73 14.28
C GLU A 277 -4.35 10.20 14.13
N GLY A 278 -4.34 9.46 15.25
CA GLY A 278 -4.34 8.00 15.28
C GLY A 278 -2.98 7.33 14.99
N LEU A 279 -1.95 8.09 14.64
CA LEU A 279 -0.57 7.62 14.65
C LEU A 279 0.04 8.10 15.97
N HIS A 280 0.57 7.18 16.79
CA HIS A 280 1.37 7.61 17.94
C HIS A 280 2.38 8.59 17.39
N PRO A 281 2.45 9.83 17.92
CA PRO A 281 3.55 10.68 17.57
C PRO A 281 4.78 9.81 17.83
N LEU A 282 5.61 9.60 16.79
CA LEU A 282 7.04 9.56 17.06
C LEU A 282 7.27 10.72 18.03
N PRO A 283 8.22 10.67 18.95
CA PRO A 283 8.63 11.89 19.63
C PRO A 283 9.23 12.88 18.60
N ALA A 284 8.47 13.32 17.57
CA ALA A 284 8.24 14.70 17.21
C ALA A 284 7.94 15.49 18.49
N ARG A 285 9.00 15.58 19.29
CA ARG A 285 9.20 16.62 20.27
C ARG A 285 9.11 17.90 19.45
N ASP A 286 8.42 18.90 19.99
CA ASP A 286 8.02 20.12 19.27
C ASP A 286 9.15 20.79 18.44
N ALA A 287 10.41 20.51 18.81
CA ALA A 287 11.64 20.80 18.10
C ALA A 287 11.66 20.53 16.58
N ASP A 288 11.04 19.44 16.08
CA ASP A 288 11.11 19.13 14.63
C ASP A 288 10.16 19.99 13.78
N ARG A 289 9.13 20.59 14.41
CA ARG A 289 8.12 21.42 13.72
C ARG A 289 8.72 22.72 13.19
N GLY A 290 9.63 23.32 13.95
CA GLY A 290 10.24 24.61 13.60
C GLY A 290 11.06 24.58 12.31
N VAL A 291 11.68 23.45 11.96
CA VAL A 291 12.47 23.35 10.71
C VAL A 291 11.60 23.28 9.48
N LEU A 292 10.47 22.58 9.56
CA LEU A 292 9.65 22.34 8.38
C LEU A 292 8.68 23.47 8.10
N GLU A 293 8.39 24.36 9.05
CA GLU A 293 7.46 25.47 8.87
C GLU A 293 8.17 26.76 8.48
N GLY A 294 7.76 27.40 7.39
CA GLY A 294 8.33 28.68 6.96
C GLY A 294 8.13 28.96 5.49
N SER A 295 8.80 30.01 5.01
CA SER A 295 8.86 30.34 3.59
C SER A 295 10.21 29.95 3.01
N TRP A 296 10.18 29.25 1.88
CA TRP A 296 11.32 28.71 1.17
C TRP A 296 11.36 29.31 -0.23
N ARG A 297 12.55 29.72 -0.68
CA ARG A 297 12.79 30.20 -2.03
C ARG A 297 13.36 29.09 -2.89
N ARG A 298 12.87 28.97 -4.11
CA ARG A 298 13.42 28.01 -5.06
C ARG A 298 14.87 28.37 -5.38
N VAL A 299 15.76 27.39 -5.32
CA VAL A 299 17.15 27.50 -5.73
C VAL A 299 17.27 26.90 -7.13
N ARG A 300 17.96 27.63 -8.03
CA ARG A 300 18.20 27.20 -9.41
C ARG A 300 19.44 26.33 -9.50
#